data_AF-A0ABD0ZAC4-F1
#
_entry.id   AF-A0ABD0ZAC4-F1
#
_cell.length_a   1.000
_cell.length_b   1.000
_cell.length_c   1.000
_cell.angle_alpha   90.00
_cell.angle_beta   90.00
_cell.angle_gamma   90.00
#
_symmetry.space_group_name_H-M   'P 1'
#
loop_
_entity.id
_entity.type
_entity.pdbx_description
1 polymer ?
#
loop_
_entity_poly.entity_id
_entity_poly.type
_entity_poly.pdbx_seq_one_letter_code
_entity_poly.pdbx_strand_id
1 'polypeptide(L)'
;MQQGHKVKVLGLERFIAPGQIRSITEYNSYRAIHQLPILWPLAPFSLVRFLVDLLSVESSDVSALYKMERIFMRKPDLGVLEVFDVAQRSKNAHGRLVNRLFSIYQKSNQRHFTVEYLQCLCLCFCNEKQVGVENSLSFAAKYFAFHSQNIDPSSQDTFILTVYKFLFRHHSGEQMKRVRVCEFINRLLVSMSDDAEIDENVFQLLSNAMLERLQDKVASVRTQAVNALHRLQEPYNADCSIIKAMKYHLEHDPSPEVRTKVLSLIAVTQSTLSTILTRKDDKIATVRKEFYKVVSKIKLVRFTLKQRQEIVRSGFRDRSVGKNVLARIGLKESEFLTKGQIDDV
;
A
#
# COMPACT_ATOMS: atom_id res chain seq x y z
N MET A 1 -28.15 12.28 -19.25
CA MET A 1 -27.13 11.23 -19.45
C MET A 1 -25.75 11.89 -19.45
N GLN A 2 -24.90 11.58 -18.47
CA GLN A 2 -23.45 11.81 -18.56
C GLN A 2 -22.80 10.54 -18.02
N GLN A 3 -21.97 9.89 -18.84
CA GLN A 3 -21.30 8.66 -18.47
C GLN A 3 -20.09 9.00 -17.59
N GLY A 4 -20.15 8.63 -16.31
CA GLY A 4 -18.98 8.67 -15.43
C GLY A 4 -17.88 7.79 -16.02
N HIS A 5 -16.74 8.40 -16.32
CA HIS A 5 -15.61 7.68 -16.90
C HIS A 5 -14.97 6.80 -15.84
N LYS A 6 -14.54 5.60 -16.25
CA LYS A 6 -14.11 4.53 -15.35
C LYS A 6 -12.72 4.05 -15.79
N VAL A 7 -11.79 3.98 -14.85
CA VAL A 7 -10.35 3.75 -15.12
C VAL A 7 -9.95 2.36 -14.63
N LYS A 8 -9.41 1.53 -15.55
CA LYS A 8 -8.89 0.19 -15.24
C LYS A 8 -7.53 0.21 -14.55
N VAL A 9 -7.23 -0.87 -13.84
CA VAL A 9 -5.96 -1.10 -13.13
C VAL A 9 -5.37 -2.47 -13.48
N LEU A 10 -4.17 -2.81 -12.96
CA LEU A 10 -3.38 -3.99 -13.34
C LEU A 10 -2.88 -4.80 -12.13
N GLY A 11 -2.82 -6.12 -12.27
CA GLY A 11 -2.56 -7.09 -11.19
C GLY A 11 -1.17 -7.74 -11.19
N LEU A 12 -0.84 -8.43 -10.09
CA LEU A 12 0.48 -9.01 -9.80
C LEU A 12 0.40 -10.31 -8.97
N GLU A 13 1.31 -11.26 -9.23
CA GLU A 13 1.34 -12.60 -8.60
C GLU A 13 2.64 -12.91 -7.80
N ARG A 14 2.50 -13.60 -6.63
CA ARG A 14 3.45 -14.55 -5.96
C ARG A 14 4.81 -13.97 -5.41
N PHE A 15 5.62 -14.59 -4.52
CA PHE A 15 5.58 -15.80 -3.63
C PHE A 15 6.61 -15.70 -2.43
N ILE A 16 6.27 -16.29 -1.26
CA ILE A 16 7.10 -17.05 -0.25
C ILE A 16 8.18 -16.35 0.67
N ALA A 17 8.41 -16.95 1.87
CA ALA A 17 9.25 -16.56 3.05
C ALA A 17 10.16 -17.77 3.50
N PRO A 18 10.65 -18.03 4.76
CA PRO A 18 10.80 -17.27 6.05
C PRO A 18 12.16 -17.48 6.84
N GLY A 19 12.32 -16.99 8.11
CA GLY A 19 13.31 -17.56 9.08
C GLY A 19 13.78 -16.76 10.35
N GLN A 20 13.30 -17.15 11.55
CA GLN A 20 13.80 -17.14 12.98
C GLN A 20 14.95 -16.19 13.48
N ILE A 21 15.04 -15.73 14.76
CA ILE A 21 15.26 -16.45 16.06
C ILE A 21 14.95 -15.58 17.33
N ARG A 22 14.44 -16.25 18.40
CA ARG A 22 14.60 -16.15 19.91
C ARG A 22 15.23 -14.87 20.56
N SER A 23 14.92 -14.46 21.80
CA SER A 23 14.44 -15.20 23.00
C SER A 23 13.61 -14.35 24.00
N ILE A 24 13.07 -14.99 25.05
CA ILE A 24 12.14 -14.44 26.07
C ILE A 24 12.75 -14.56 27.47
N THR A 25 12.81 -13.49 28.26
CA THR A 25 13.05 -13.54 29.72
C THR A 25 12.41 -12.36 30.47
N GLU A 26 11.09 -12.41 30.68
CA GLU A 26 10.38 -11.71 31.79
C GLU A 26 8.94 -12.30 31.96
N TYR A 27 8.81 -13.62 31.83
CA TYR A 27 7.53 -14.28 31.48
C TYR A 27 6.77 -14.95 32.65
N ASN A 28 7.37 -15.07 33.84
CA ASN A 28 6.95 -16.10 34.81
C ASN A 28 6.07 -15.64 36.00
N SER A 29 5.63 -14.37 36.05
CA SER A 29 4.84 -13.85 37.20
C SER A 29 3.35 -13.59 36.94
N TYR A 30 2.84 -13.83 35.72
CA TYR A 30 1.45 -13.54 35.34
C TYR A 30 0.66 -14.77 34.82
N ARG A 31 1.16 -15.99 35.04
CA ARG A 31 0.55 -17.22 34.52
C ARG A 31 -0.49 -17.83 35.47
N ALA A 32 -1.55 -17.07 35.77
CA ALA A 32 -2.65 -17.52 36.63
C ALA A 32 -4.07 -17.21 36.09
N ILE A 33 -4.21 -16.59 34.91
CA ILE A 33 -5.52 -16.31 34.29
C ILE A 33 -5.48 -16.76 32.83
N HIS A 34 -5.97 -17.98 32.57
CA HIS A 34 -6.19 -18.51 31.22
C HIS A 34 -7.63 -18.21 30.75
N GLN A 35 -7.82 -18.17 29.43
CA GLN A 35 -9.10 -18.14 28.68
C GLN A 35 -9.73 -16.76 28.34
N LEU A 36 -8.97 -15.86 27.73
CA LEU A 36 -9.53 -14.83 26.82
C LEU A 36 -8.76 -14.78 25.48
N PRO A 37 -9.39 -14.37 24.35
CA PRO A 37 -8.75 -14.38 23.03
C PRO A 37 -7.54 -13.43 22.90
N ILE A 38 -6.63 -13.77 21.98
CA ILE A 38 -5.31 -13.12 21.80
C ILE A 38 -5.39 -11.66 21.28
N LEU A 39 -6.59 -11.18 20.92
CA LEU A 39 -6.85 -9.75 20.67
C LEU A 39 -7.04 -8.91 21.94
N TRP A 40 -6.97 -9.51 23.14
CA TRP A 40 -7.05 -8.79 24.42
C TRP A 40 -6.08 -9.31 25.50
N PRO A 41 -4.74 -9.20 25.31
CA PRO A 41 -3.79 -9.29 26.40
C PRO A 41 -3.84 -7.98 27.21
N LEU A 42 -4.93 -7.82 27.99
CA LEU A 42 -5.32 -6.59 28.70
C LEU A 42 -5.75 -5.46 27.73
N ALA A 43 -6.69 -4.62 28.15
CA ALA A 43 -6.58 -3.20 27.81
C ALA A 43 -5.59 -2.64 28.82
N PRO A 44 -4.31 -2.39 28.47
CA PRO A 44 -3.39 -1.87 29.44
C PRO A 44 -3.75 -0.41 29.69
N PHE A 45 -3.11 0.22 30.68
CA PHE A 45 -3.14 1.68 30.81
C PHE A 45 -2.76 2.38 29.48
N SER A 46 -2.01 1.71 28.60
CA SER A 46 -1.73 2.16 27.25
C SER A 46 -2.94 2.21 26.32
N LEU A 47 -4.01 1.40 26.44
CA LEU A 47 -5.20 1.58 25.59
C LEU A 47 -6.00 2.81 26.01
N VAL A 48 -6.14 3.05 27.33
CA VAL A 48 -6.79 4.25 27.85
C VAL A 48 -5.95 5.49 27.57
N ARG A 49 -4.62 5.42 27.76
CA ARG A 49 -3.71 6.52 27.42
C ARG A 49 -3.62 6.74 25.91
N PHE A 50 -3.66 5.69 25.10
CA PHE A 50 -3.76 5.78 23.64
C PHE A 50 -5.11 6.36 23.20
N LEU A 51 -6.21 6.06 23.88
CA LEU A 51 -7.48 6.75 23.65
C LEU A 51 -7.32 8.23 24.02
N VAL A 52 -6.75 8.57 25.18
CA VAL A 52 -6.44 9.96 25.55
C VAL A 52 -5.50 10.66 24.56
N ASP A 53 -4.49 9.99 24.00
CA ASP A 53 -3.54 10.55 23.04
C ASP A 53 -4.13 10.62 21.61
N LEU A 54 -4.99 9.67 21.22
CA LEU A 54 -5.80 9.71 19.99
C LEU A 54 -6.91 10.76 20.08
N LEU A 55 -7.38 11.07 21.30
CA LEU A 55 -8.31 12.15 21.61
C LEU A 55 -7.57 13.49 21.82
N SER A 56 -6.26 13.48 22.09
CA SER A 56 -5.38 14.65 22.14
C SER A 56 -4.94 15.07 20.73
N VAL A 57 -5.92 15.25 19.85
CA VAL A 57 -5.69 15.96 18.60
C VAL A 57 -5.61 17.45 18.93
N GLU A 58 -4.53 18.12 18.52
CA GLU A 58 -4.45 19.59 18.46
C GLU A 58 -5.35 20.14 17.32
N SER A 59 -6.61 19.72 17.27
CA SER A 59 -7.60 20.19 16.31
C SER A 59 -8.80 20.78 17.03
N SER A 60 -9.25 21.93 16.55
CA SER A 60 -10.45 22.64 17.00
C SER A 60 -11.78 21.92 16.70
N ASP A 61 -11.77 20.72 16.11
CA ASP A 61 -12.96 19.93 15.79
C ASP A 61 -13.29 18.89 16.88
N VAL A 62 -13.91 19.36 17.98
CA VAL A 62 -14.43 18.52 19.07
C VAL A 62 -15.45 17.47 18.57
N SER A 63 -16.05 17.66 17.39
CA SER A 63 -16.95 16.67 16.76
C SER A 63 -16.21 15.40 16.33
N ALA A 64 -14.88 15.44 16.17
CA ALA A 64 -14.04 14.28 15.88
C ALA A 64 -14.03 13.28 17.05
N LEU A 65 -13.82 13.82 18.24
CA LEU A 65 -13.59 13.09 19.49
C LEU A 65 -14.84 12.28 19.87
N TYR A 66 -15.98 12.95 19.89
CA TYR A 66 -17.32 12.34 20.11
C TYR A 66 -17.65 11.19 19.14
N LYS A 67 -17.09 11.18 17.93
CA LYS A 67 -17.32 10.11 16.93
C LYS A 67 -16.39 8.92 17.14
N MET A 68 -15.16 9.15 17.60
CA MET A 68 -14.20 8.09 17.94
C MET A 68 -14.60 7.36 19.23
N GLU A 69 -14.97 8.08 20.30
CA GLU A 69 -15.47 7.45 21.53
C GLU A 69 -16.68 6.56 21.25
N ARG A 70 -17.64 7.03 20.43
CA ARG A 70 -18.80 6.23 20.02
C ARG A 70 -18.46 4.95 19.25
N ILE A 71 -17.31 4.87 18.59
CA ILE A 71 -16.84 3.64 17.94
C ILE A 71 -16.39 2.64 19.01
N PHE A 72 -15.55 3.05 19.98
CA PHE A 72 -14.98 2.13 20.98
C PHE A 72 -15.87 1.86 22.20
N MET A 73 -16.82 2.74 22.53
CA MET A 73 -17.76 2.56 23.65
C MET A 73 -18.84 1.50 23.38
N ARG A 74 -18.94 0.97 22.14
CA ARG A 74 -19.77 -0.18 21.83
C ARG A 74 -19.02 -1.48 22.09
N LYS A 75 -19.53 -2.28 23.03
CA LYS A 75 -19.10 -3.67 23.23
C LYS A 75 -19.36 -4.47 21.94
N PRO A 76 -18.37 -5.13 21.34
CA PRO A 76 -18.59 -5.99 20.18
C PRO A 76 -19.43 -7.22 20.59
N ASP A 77 -20.44 -7.54 19.79
CA ASP A 77 -21.38 -8.65 20.01
C ASP A 77 -21.75 -9.43 18.73
N LEU A 78 -21.42 -8.92 17.54
CA LEU A 78 -21.72 -9.55 16.25
C LEU A 78 -20.71 -10.66 15.86
N GLY A 79 -19.67 -10.85 16.65
CA GLY A 79 -18.62 -11.84 16.41
C GLY A 79 -17.62 -11.45 15.30
N VAL A 80 -17.57 -10.18 14.87
CA VAL A 80 -16.58 -9.72 13.88
C VAL A 80 -15.16 -9.91 14.41
N LEU A 81 -14.94 -9.60 15.70
CA LEU A 81 -13.65 -9.76 16.38
C LEU A 81 -13.14 -11.22 16.34
N GLU A 82 -14.02 -12.20 16.49
CA GLU A 82 -13.68 -13.63 16.41
C GLU A 82 -13.21 -14.02 15.01
N VAL A 83 -13.88 -13.50 13.98
CA VAL A 83 -13.50 -13.72 12.58
C VAL A 83 -12.10 -13.15 12.31
N PHE A 84 -11.80 -11.96 12.86
CA PHE A 84 -10.48 -11.35 12.79
C PHE A 84 -9.41 -12.14 13.56
N ASP A 85 -9.70 -12.68 14.76
CA ASP A 85 -8.77 -13.54 15.51
C ASP A 85 -8.41 -14.83 14.75
N VAL A 86 -9.38 -15.47 14.08
CA VAL A 86 -9.09 -16.64 13.22
C VAL A 86 -8.30 -16.22 11.98
N ALA A 87 -8.60 -15.05 11.39
CA ALA A 87 -7.88 -14.52 10.23
C ALA A 87 -6.42 -14.14 10.55
N GLN A 88 -6.16 -13.62 11.75
CA GLN A 88 -4.84 -13.30 12.29
C GLN A 88 -3.95 -14.55 12.32
N ARG A 89 -4.51 -15.66 12.83
CA ARG A 89 -3.81 -16.93 13.04
C ARG A 89 -3.64 -17.76 11.76
N SER A 90 -4.55 -17.65 10.78
CA SER A 90 -4.52 -18.48 9.57
C SER A 90 -4.90 -17.72 8.30
N LYS A 91 -3.88 -17.41 7.48
CA LYS A 91 -4.07 -16.84 6.13
C LYS A 91 -4.87 -17.76 5.20
N ASN A 92 -4.71 -19.07 5.35
CA ASN A 92 -5.47 -20.07 4.57
C ASN A 92 -6.97 -20.02 4.88
N ALA A 93 -7.38 -19.57 6.06
CA ALA A 93 -8.79 -19.42 6.42
C ALA A 93 -9.47 -18.21 5.73
N HIS A 94 -8.72 -17.25 5.18
CA HIS A 94 -9.28 -15.99 4.66
C HIS A 94 -10.40 -16.19 3.62
N GLY A 95 -10.31 -17.22 2.76
CA GLY A 95 -11.37 -17.52 1.78
C GLY A 95 -12.74 -17.79 2.42
N ARG A 96 -12.80 -18.72 3.38
CA ARG A 96 -14.05 -19.05 4.10
C ARG A 96 -14.49 -17.94 5.07
N LEU A 97 -13.54 -17.22 5.66
CA LEU A 97 -13.84 -16.16 6.63
C LEU A 97 -14.50 -14.93 5.99
N VAL A 98 -14.18 -14.63 4.72
CA VAL A 98 -14.85 -13.55 3.96
C VAL A 98 -16.34 -13.83 3.83
N ASN A 99 -16.73 -15.06 3.47
CA ASN A 99 -18.13 -15.47 3.37
C ASN A 99 -18.84 -15.47 4.73
N ARG A 100 -18.16 -15.93 5.82
CA ARG A 100 -18.69 -15.83 7.19
C ARG A 100 -18.94 -14.36 7.57
N LEU A 101 -17.99 -13.48 7.29
CA LEU A 101 -18.09 -12.06 7.63
C LEU A 101 -19.19 -11.34 6.84
N PHE A 102 -19.36 -11.69 5.55
CA PHE A 102 -20.46 -11.18 4.73
C PHE A 102 -21.82 -11.68 5.23
N SER A 103 -21.90 -12.94 5.69
CA SER A 103 -23.10 -13.49 6.32
C SER A 103 -23.46 -12.77 7.63
N ILE A 104 -22.48 -12.31 8.41
CA ILE A 104 -22.72 -11.46 9.60
C ILE A 104 -23.25 -10.10 9.15
N TYR A 105 -22.61 -9.45 8.16
CA TYR A 105 -23.07 -8.17 7.61
C TYR A 105 -24.53 -8.22 7.11
N GLN A 106 -24.90 -9.24 6.33
CA GLN A 106 -26.26 -9.39 5.79
C GLN A 106 -27.34 -9.64 6.85
N LYS A 107 -26.98 -10.27 7.98
CA LYS A 107 -27.92 -10.64 9.05
C LYS A 107 -28.00 -9.62 10.20
N SER A 108 -27.13 -8.62 10.21
CA SER A 108 -26.99 -7.67 11.31
C SER A 108 -27.28 -6.24 10.88
N ASN A 109 -27.30 -5.31 11.85
CA ASN A 109 -27.39 -3.90 11.53
C ASN A 109 -26.07 -3.45 10.86
N GLN A 110 -26.15 -3.06 9.58
CA GLN A 110 -25.00 -2.64 8.77
C GLN A 110 -24.11 -1.57 9.45
N ARG A 111 -24.71 -0.60 10.15
CA ARG A 111 -23.96 0.43 10.90
C ARG A 111 -23.25 -0.17 12.12
N HIS A 112 -23.85 -1.15 12.80
CA HIS A 112 -23.21 -1.83 13.92
C HIS A 112 -22.03 -2.69 13.45
N PHE A 113 -22.23 -3.48 12.39
CA PHE A 113 -21.16 -4.23 11.74
C PHE A 113 -20.00 -3.33 11.31
N THR A 114 -20.30 -2.19 10.68
CA THR A 114 -19.27 -1.24 10.24
C THR A 114 -18.45 -0.71 11.41
N VAL A 115 -19.07 -0.46 12.57
CA VAL A 115 -18.37 -0.06 13.79
C VAL A 115 -17.42 -1.16 14.28
N GLU A 116 -17.86 -2.41 14.41
CA GLU A 116 -16.96 -3.50 14.84
C GLU A 116 -15.81 -3.77 13.85
N TYR A 117 -16.09 -3.69 12.54
CA TYR A 117 -15.05 -3.81 11.51
C TYR A 117 -14.00 -2.69 11.64
N LEU A 118 -14.43 -1.45 11.89
CA LEU A 118 -13.53 -0.32 12.11
C LEU A 118 -12.76 -0.44 13.43
N GLN A 119 -13.37 -0.94 14.52
CA GLN A 119 -12.65 -1.27 15.75
C GLN A 119 -11.50 -2.26 15.47
N CYS A 120 -11.76 -3.32 14.71
CA CYS A 120 -10.74 -4.32 14.34
C CYS A 120 -9.62 -3.72 13.49
N LEU A 121 -9.94 -2.81 12.55
CA LEU A 121 -8.92 -2.06 11.80
C LEU A 121 -8.09 -1.13 12.70
N CYS A 122 -8.73 -0.44 13.64
CA CYS A 122 -8.02 0.41 14.60
C CYS A 122 -6.99 -0.41 15.37
N LEU A 123 -7.39 -1.54 15.96
CA LEU A 123 -6.46 -2.44 16.67
C LEU A 123 -5.25 -2.82 15.80
N CYS A 124 -5.45 -3.07 14.50
CA CYS A 124 -4.35 -3.34 13.58
C CYS A 124 -3.44 -2.12 13.32
N PHE A 125 -3.98 -0.90 13.31
CA PHE A 125 -3.22 0.35 13.11
C PHE A 125 -2.46 0.81 14.36
N CYS A 126 -2.90 0.38 15.56
CA CYS A 126 -2.25 0.66 16.84
C CYS A 126 -1.04 -0.24 17.12
N ASN A 127 -0.90 -1.34 16.39
CA ASN A 127 0.09 -2.38 16.67
C ASN A 127 1.25 -2.37 15.67
N GLU A 128 2.42 -2.72 16.20
CA GLU A 128 3.65 -2.89 15.42
C GLU A 128 3.55 -3.99 14.36
N LYS A 129 4.61 -4.11 13.53
CA LYS A 129 4.67 -5.03 12.41
C LYS A 129 4.85 -6.48 12.86
N GLN A 130 3.73 -7.14 13.13
CA GLN A 130 3.66 -8.56 13.48
C GLN A 130 2.86 -9.35 12.45
N VAL A 131 3.30 -10.58 12.14
CA VAL A 131 2.68 -11.46 11.12
C VAL A 131 1.16 -11.60 11.30
N GLY A 132 0.68 -11.65 12.55
CA GLY A 132 -0.75 -11.66 12.85
C GLY A 132 -1.48 -10.40 12.36
N VAL A 133 -0.98 -9.22 12.74
CA VAL A 133 -1.53 -7.92 12.31
C VAL A 133 -1.52 -7.81 10.78
N GLU A 134 -0.44 -8.24 10.13
CA GLU A 134 -0.33 -8.27 8.67
C GLU A 134 -1.38 -9.18 8.02
N ASN A 135 -1.66 -10.34 8.62
CA ASN A 135 -2.73 -11.25 8.17
C ASN A 135 -4.12 -10.62 8.35
N SER A 136 -4.38 -9.97 9.48
CA SER A 136 -5.66 -9.27 9.74
C SER A 136 -5.90 -8.12 8.76
N LEU A 137 -4.87 -7.31 8.48
CA LEU A 137 -4.94 -6.25 7.45
C LEU A 137 -5.17 -6.81 6.05
N SER A 138 -4.50 -7.92 5.68
CA SER A 138 -4.77 -8.60 4.40
C SER A 138 -6.17 -9.20 4.33
N PHE A 139 -6.69 -9.76 5.42
CA PHE A 139 -8.04 -10.28 5.50
C PHE A 139 -9.09 -9.17 5.33
N ALA A 140 -8.93 -8.07 6.06
CA ALA A 140 -9.82 -6.93 5.99
C ALA A 140 -9.86 -6.32 4.57
N ALA A 141 -8.70 -6.13 3.94
CA ALA A 141 -8.64 -5.66 2.56
C ALA A 141 -9.31 -6.63 1.56
N LYS A 142 -9.14 -7.95 1.76
CA LYS A 142 -9.82 -8.97 0.96
C LYS A 142 -11.34 -8.94 1.17
N TYR A 143 -11.81 -8.77 2.41
CA TYR A 143 -13.24 -8.64 2.70
C TYR A 143 -13.82 -7.38 2.06
N PHE A 144 -13.13 -6.25 2.15
CA PHE A 144 -13.55 -4.99 1.54
C PHE A 144 -13.74 -5.11 0.02
N ALA A 145 -12.78 -5.72 -0.69
CA ALA A 145 -12.89 -5.95 -2.14
C ALA A 145 -13.98 -6.97 -2.49
N PHE A 146 -14.16 -8.02 -1.70
CA PHE A 146 -15.26 -8.96 -1.87
C PHE A 146 -16.62 -8.27 -1.68
N HIS A 147 -16.74 -7.45 -0.64
CA HIS A 147 -17.97 -6.71 -0.32
C HIS A 147 -18.35 -5.79 -1.48
N SER A 148 -17.43 -5.00 -2.04
CA SER A 148 -17.73 -4.10 -3.15
C SER A 148 -18.15 -4.82 -4.45
N GLN A 149 -17.86 -6.12 -4.58
CA GLN A 149 -18.27 -6.95 -5.72
C GLN A 149 -19.58 -7.72 -5.49
N ASN A 150 -20.00 -7.92 -4.24
CA ASN A 150 -21.15 -8.75 -3.87
C ASN A 150 -22.34 -7.94 -3.31
N ILE A 151 -22.18 -6.62 -3.15
CA ILE A 151 -23.26 -5.71 -2.77
C ILE A 151 -24.02 -5.24 -4.01
N ASP A 152 -25.34 -5.13 -3.91
CA ASP A 152 -26.19 -4.63 -4.99
C ASP A 152 -25.92 -3.13 -5.22
N PRO A 153 -25.58 -2.67 -6.44
CA PRO A 153 -25.36 -1.25 -6.76
C PRO A 153 -26.56 -0.34 -6.47
N SER A 154 -27.78 -0.88 -6.39
CA SER A 154 -28.99 -0.14 -6.02
C SER A 154 -29.22 -0.03 -4.50
N SER A 155 -28.45 -0.76 -3.70
CA SER A 155 -28.58 -0.73 -2.23
C SER A 155 -28.05 0.57 -1.62
N GLN A 156 -28.64 0.99 -0.50
CA GLN A 156 -28.14 2.10 0.31
C GLN A 156 -26.96 1.71 1.21
N ASP A 157 -26.12 0.75 0.80
CA ASP A 157 -24.92 0.43 1.57
C ASP A 157 -23.99 1.65 1.67
N THR A 158 -23.45 1.84 2.87
CA THR A 158 -22.49 2.91 3.17
C THR A 158 -21.19 2.37 3.75
N PHE A 159 -21.01 1.04 3.86
CA PHE A 159 -19.81 0.41 4.43
C PHE A 159 -18.54 0.86 3.70
N ILE A 160 -18.49 0.70 2.38
CA ILE A 160 -17.32 1.05 1.55
C ILE A 160 -16.93 2.53 1.72
N LEU A 161 -17.91 3.43 1.60
CA LEU A 161 -17.71 4.87 1.76
C LEU A 161 -17.31 5.26 3.20
N THR A 162 -17.84 4.56 4.20
CA THR A 162 -17.53 4.82 5.62
C THR A 162 -16.09 4.38 5.95
N VAL A 163 -15.64 3.24 5.41
CA VAL A 163 -14.23 2.81 5.54
C VAL A 163 -13.29 3.81 4.86
N TYR A 164 -13.61 4.29 3.66
CA TYR A 164 -12.80 5.35 3.02
C TYR A 164 -12.76 6.64 3.85
N LYS A 165 -13.92 7.15 4.29
CA LYS A 165 -14.00 8.35 5.16
C LYS A 165 -13.22 8.19 6.46
N PHE A 166 -13.20 6.99 7.04
CA PHE A 166 -12.37 6.67 8.20
C PHE A 166 -10.88 6.77 7.87
N LEU A 167 -10.42 6.18 6.76
CA LEU A 167 -9.01 6.26 6.35
C LEU A 167 -8.57 7.71 6.04
N PHE A 168 -9.43 8.48 5.36
CA PHE A 168 -9.21 9.92 5.10
C PHE A 168 -9.27 10.79 6.38
N ARG A 169 -9.80 10.28 7.50
CA ARG A 169 -9.75 10.99 8.79
C ARG A 169 -8.46 10.70 9.57
N HIS A 170 -7.82 9.56 9.33
CA HIS A 170 -6.73 9.04 10.18
C HIS A 170 -5.39 8.86 9.46
N HIS A 171 -5.25 9.27 8.19
CA HIS A 171 -3.94 9.41 7.53
C HIS A 171 -3.11 10.58 8.09
N SER A 172 -3.70 11.48 8.88
CA SER A 172 -3.02 12.47 9.72
C SER A 172 -3.09 12.01 11.19
N GLY A 173 -1.96 12.09 11.91
CA GLY A 173 -1.79 11.52 13.24
C GLY A 173 -0.34 11.10 13.50
N GLU A 174 -0.09 10.27 14.51
CA GLU A 174 1.24 9.73 14.83
C GLU A 174 1.91 8.98 13.65
N GLN A 175 3.23 8.97 13.63
CA GLN A 175 4.03 8.31 12.58
C GLN A 175 3.59 6.87 12.29
N MET A 176 3.37 6.03 13.32
CA MET A 176 2.92 4.65 13.13
C MET A 176 1.56 4.61 12.42
N LYS A 177 0.58 5.38 12.92
CA LYS A 177 -0.78 5.49 12.36
C LYS A 177 -0.73 5.89 10.87
N ARG A 178 0.08 6.91 10.52
CA ARG A 178 0.23 7.36 9.13
C ARG A 178 0.81 6.27 8.22
N VAL A 179 1.85 5.56 8.66
CA VAL A 179 2.40 4.41 7.91
C VAL A 179 1.33 3.33 7.71
N ARG A 180 0.61 2.95 8.77
CA ARG A 180 -0.38 1.88 8.73
C ARG A 180 -1.60 2.20 7.86
N VAL A 181 -2.12 3.43 7.93
CA VAL A 181 -3.23 3.87 7.08
C VAL A 181 -2.83 3.90 5.61
N CYS A 182 -1.64 4.44 5.26
CA CYS A 182 -1.14 4.43 3.88
C CYS A 182 -0.89 3.00 3.37
N GLU A 183 -0.31 2.13 4.20
CA GLU A 183 -0.12 0.71 3.89
C GLU A 183 -1.45 -0.02 3.66
N PHE A 184 -2.48 0.30 4.44
CA PHE A 184 -3.81 -0.30 4.28
C PHE A 184 -4.56 0.24 3.05
N ILE A 185 -4.46 1.54 2.73
CA ILE A 185 -5.01 2.11 1.49
C ILE A 185 -4.41 1.39 0.27
N ASN A 186 -3.09 1.19 0.24
CA ASN A 186 -2.43 0.37 -0.78
C ASN A 186 -2.98 -1.07 -0.82
N ARG A 187 -3.21 -1.71 0.33
CA ARG A 187 -3.80 -3.06 0.38
C ARG A 187 -5.23 -3.12 -0.12
N LEU A 188 -6.05 -2.10 0.16
CA LEU A 188 -7.41 -2.00 -0.40
C LEU A 188 -7.33 -1.96 -1.93
N LEU A 189 -6.55 -1.01 -2.47
CA LEU A 189 -6.36 -0.86 -3.92
C LEU A 189 -5.86 -2.16 -4.54
N VAL A 190 -4.79 -2.77 -4.02
CA VAL A 190 -4.22 -4.02 -4.55
C VAL A 190 -5.17 -5.23 -4.42
N SER A 191 -6.08 -5.23 -3.44
CA SER A 191 -7.07 -6.33 -3.28
C SER A 191 -8.26 -6.23 -4.24
N MET A 192 -8.47 -5.07 -4.86
CA MET A 192 -9.44 -4.91 -5.93
C MET A 192 -8.97 -5.61 -7.22
N SER A 193 -9.93 -6.11 -8.00
CA SER A 193 -9.68 -6.62 -9.35
C SER A 193 -9.03 -5.58 -10.27
N ASP A 194 -8.44 -6.05 -11.35
CA ASP A 194 -7.83 -5.21 -12.39
C ASP A 194 -8.89 -4.33 -13.07
N ASP A 195 -10.02 -4.92 -13.42
CA ASP A 195 -11.20 -4.24 -13.94
C ASP A 195 -12.06 -3.56 -12.86
N ALA A 196 -11.53 -3.33 -11.66
CA ALA A 196 -12.26 -2.62 -10.61
C ALA A 196 -12.35 -1.12 -10.92
N GLU A 197 -13.54 -0.57 -10.70
CA GLU A 197 -13.86 0.83 -10.94
C GLU A 197 -14.19 1.48 -9.59
N ILE A 198 -13.65 2.67 -9.34
CA ILE A 198 -13.94 3.46 -8.14
C ILE A 198 -14.63 4.76 -8.53
N ASP A 199 -15.47 5.28 -7.63
CA ASP A 199 -16.12 6.58 -7.82
C ASP A 199 -15.09 7.70 -7.93
N GLU A 200 -15.34 8.67 -8.82
CA GLU A 200 -14.41 9.76 -9.11
C GLU A 200 -14.07 10.60 -7.87
N ASN A 201 -15.03 10.84 -6.98
CA ASN A 201 -14.78 11.56 -5.74
C ASN A 201 -13.87 10.75 -4.80
N VAL A 202 -14.05 9.43 -4.77
CA VAL A 202 -13.18 8.51 -4.01
C VAL A 202 -11.78 8.46 -4.60
N PHE A 203 -11.63 8.42 -5.94
CA PHE A 203 -10.35 8.54 -6.62
C PHE A 203 -9.65 9.86 -6.26
N GLN A 204 -10.34 10.99 -6.39
CA GLN A 204 -9.77 12.31 -6.09
C GLN A 204 -9.34 12.44 -4.62
N LEU A 205 -10.13 11.91 -3.67
CA LEU A 205 -9.80 11.90 -2.25
C LEU A 205 -8.59 10.99 -1.94
N LEU A 206 -8.53 9.79 -2.53
CA LEU A 206 -7.38 8.88 -2.41
C LEU A 206 -6.10 9.53 -2.94
N SER A 207 -6.19 10.08 -4.16
CA SER A 207 -5.08 10.74 -4.85
C SER A 207 -4.57 11.94 -4.03
N ASN A 208 -5.46 12.81 -3.54
CA ASN A 208 -5.08 13.96 -2.72
C ASN A 208 -4.45 13.54 -1.39
N ALA A 209 -5.08 12.62 -0.65
CA ALA A 209 -4.57 12.17 0.65
C ALA A 209 -3.19 11.49 0.51
N MET A 210 -2.96 10.72 -0.55
CA MET A 210 -1.67 10.07 -0.79
C MET A 210 -0.62 11.01 -1.39
N LEU A 211 -1.00 12.02 -2.17
CA LEU A 211 -0.10 13.11 -2.59
C LEU A 211 0.38 13.94 -1.39
N GLU A 212 -0.49 14.23 -0.42
CA GLU A 212 -0.11 14.89 0.84
C GLU A 212 0.84 14.01 1.68
N ARG A 213 0.62 12.68 1.69
CA ARG A 213 1.51 11.73 2.38
C ARG A 213 2.80 11.41 1.63
N LEU A 214 2.85 11.69 0.33
CA LEU A 214 4.10 11.68 -0.42
C LEU A 214 5.04 12.82 0.01
N GLN A 215 4.52 13.89 0.63
CA GLN A 215 5.31 14.98 1.20
C GLN A 215 5.62 14.82 2.71
N ASP A 216 5.34 13.65 3.30
CA ASP A 216 5.55 13.42 4.73
C ASP A 216 7.03 13.52 5.13
N LYS A 217 7.30 14.05 6.33
CA LYS A 217 8.65 14.11 6.91
C LYS A 217 9.31 12.72 7.00
N VAL A 218 8.52 11.68 7.26
CA VAL A 218 8.98 10.32 7.48
C VAL A 218 9.06 9.53 6.18
N ALA A 219 10.25 9.05 5.82
CA ALA A 219 10.49 8.32 4.57
C ALA A 219 9.61 7.08 4.41
N SER A 220 9.37 6.31 5.46
CA SER A 220 8.51 5.12 5.39
C SER A 220 7.04 5.45 5.07
N VAL A 221 6.53 6.62 5.49
CA VAL A 221 5.20 7.09 5.10
C VAL A 221 5.18 7.41 3.60
N ARG A 222 6.20 8.14 3.10
CA ARG A 222 6.36 8.41 1.66
C ARG A 222 6.45 7.12 0.85
N THR A 223 7.22 6.12 1.29
CA THR A 223 7.28 4.78 0.64
C THR A 223 5.89 4.14 0.52
N GLN A 224 5.04 4.23 1.55
CA GLN A 224 3.68 3.68 1.49
C GLN A 224 2.74 4.52 0.61
N ALA A 225 2.87 5.85 0.60
CA ALA A 225 2.15 6.72 -0.32
C ALA A 225 2.47 6.36 -1.78
N VAL A 226 3.74 6.11 -2.13
CA VAL A 226 4.12 5.65 -3.48
C VAL A 226 3.50 4.29 -3.81
N ASN A 227 3.45 3.34 -2.86
CA ASN A 227 2.76 2.05 -3.08
C ASN A 227 1.27 2.28 -3.43
N ALA A 228 0.56 3.11 -2.67
CA ALA A 228 -0.86 3.40 -2.90
C ALA A 228 -1.09 4.13 -4.24
N LEU A 229 -0.29 5.17 -4.52
CA LEU A 229 -0.39 5.97 -5.75
C LEU A 229 -0.07 5.17 -7.02
N HIS A 230 0.65 4.04 -6.94
CA HIS A 230 0.99 3.22 -8.10
C HIS A 230 -0.22 2.85 -8.95
N ARG A 231 -1.30 2.37 -8.31
CA ARG A 231 -2.57 1.96 -8.94
C ARG A 231 -3.46 3.13 -9.38
N LEU A 232 -3.08 4.37 -9.07
CA LEU A 232 -3.87 5.59 -9.35
C LEU A 232 -3.23 6.48 -10.42
N GLN A 233 -2.08 6.10 -10.98
CA GLN A 233 -1.44 6.84 -12.07
C GLN A 233 -2.29 6.79 -13.36
N GLU A 234 -2.26 7.87 -14.12
CA GLU A 234 -2.89 7.97 -15.44
C GLU A 234 -1.81 8.16 -16.53
N PRO A 235 -1.22 7.09 -17.10
CA PRO A 235 -0.04 7.19 -17.97
C PRO A 235 -0.27 7.95 -19.29
N TYR A 236 -1.53 8.10 -19.69
CA TYR A 236 -1.96 8.78 -20.91
C TYR A 236 -2.41 10.23 -20.67
N ASN A 237 -2.62 10.62 -19.41
CA ASN A 237 -2.91 11.99 -19.02
C ASN A 237 -1.59 12.75 -18.84
N ALA A 238 -1.28 13.66 -19.77
CA ALA A 238 -0.06 14.48 -19.72
C ALA A 238 0.02 15.32 -18.43
N ASP A 239 -1.13 15.66 -17.85
CA ASP A 239 -1.23 16.51 -16.68
C ASP A 239 -1.33 15.77 -15.34
N CYS A 240 -1.31 14.43 -15.35
CA CYS A 240 -1.42 13.57 -14.16
C CYS A 240 -0.51 14.04 -13.01
N SER A 241 -1.13 14.57 -11.96
CA SER A 241 -0.46 15.13 -10.77
C SER A 241 0.42 14.09 -10.05
N ILE A 242 -0.01 12.83 -10.06
CA ILE A 242 0.70 11.70 -9.46
C ILE A 242 2.02 11.42 -10.21
N ILE A 243 2.00 11.42 -11.54
CA ILE A 243 3.22 11.23 -12.33
C ILE A 243 4.17 12.41 -12.15
N LYS A 244 3.66 13.64 -12.12
CA LYS A 244 4.46 14.86 -11.82
C LYS A 244 5.14 14.76 -10.45
N ALA A 245 4.39 14.37 -9.41
CA ALA A 245 4.91 14.20 -8.06
C ALA A 245 5.91 13.03 -7.95
N MET A 246 5.64 11.89 -8.59
CA MET A 246 6.57 10.77 -8.64
C MET A 246 7.88 11.16 -9.33
N LYS A 247 7.85 11.90 -10.45
CA LYS A 247 9.07 12.43 -11.09
C LYS A 247 9.88 13.29 -10.12
N TYR A 248 9.22 14.22 -9.42
CA TYR A 248 9.88 15.07 -8.42
C TYR A 248 10.58 14.26 -7.33
N HIS A 249 9.89 13.29 -6.70
CA HIS A 249 10.48 12.45 -5.66
C HIS A 249 11.56 11.50 -6.19
N LEU A 250 11.43 11.00 -7.43
CA LEU A 250 12.46 10.19 -8.05
C LEU A 250 13.77 10.98 -8.25
N GLU A 251 13.65 12.27 -8.56
CA GLU A 251 14.79 13.17 -8.77
C GLU A 251 15.39 13.68 -7.44
N HIS A 252 14.55 14.09 -6.50
CA HIS A 252 14.92 14.95 -5.35
C HIS A 252 14.71 14.35 -3.95
N ASP A 253 14.01 13.21 -3.78
CA ASP A 253 13.74 12.69 -2.43
C ASP A 253 15.06 12.30 -1.73
N PRO A 254 15.32 12.77 -0.50
CA PRO A 254 16.56 12.46 0.21
C PRO A 254 16.70 10.95 0.50
N SER A 255 15.59 10.23 0.71
CA SER A 255 15.62 8.81 1.04
C SER A 255 15.84 7.95 -0.22
N PRO A 256 16.92 7.14 -0.29
CA PRO A 256 17.09 6.20 -1.38
C PRO A 256 16.02 5.10 -1.38
N GLU A 257 15.40 4.79 -0.23
CA GLU A 257 14.27 3.85 -0.16
C GLU A 257 13.08 4.37 -0.98
N VAL A 258 12.76 5.66 -0.83
CA VAL A 258 11.67 6.30 -1.57
C VAL A 258 12.04 6.41 -3.05
N ARG A 259 13.26 6.81 -3.40
CA ARG A 259 13.70 6.85 -4.82
C ARG A 259 13.66 5.48 -5.49
N THR A 260 14.19 4.43 -4.83
CA THR A 260 14.07 3.02 -5.27
C THR A 260 12.61 2.62 -5.44
N LYS A 261 11.75 2.98 -4.48
CA LYS A 261 10.33 2.64 -4.52
C LYS A 261 9.61 3.31 -5.70
N VAL A 262 9.77 4.62 -5.88
CA VAL A 262 9.20 5.35 -7.03
C VAL A 262 9.70 4.76 -8.34
N LEU A 263 10.99 4.52 -8.47
CA LEU A 263 11.59 3.93 -9.67
C LEU A 263 10.95 2.59 -10.05
N SER A 264 10.61 1.77 -9.05
CA SER A 264 9.99 0.45 -9.26
C SER A 264 8.49 0.50 -9.63
N LEU A 265 7.80 1.63 -9.44
CA LEU A 265 6.34 1.75 -9.55
C LEU A 265 5.84 2.89 -10.46
N ILE A 266 6.70 3.83 -10.86
CA ILE A 266 6.34 4.91 -11.79
C ILE A 266 6.01 4.33 -13.17
N ALA A 267 4.93 4.81 -13.79
CA ALA A 267 4.53 4.41 -15.12
C ALA A 267 5.60 4.80 -16.15
N VAL A 268 6.03 3.85 -16.99
CA VAL A 268 7.03 4.10 -18.04
C VAL A 268 6.33 4.70 -19.27
N THR A 269 6.50 6.00 -19.45
CA THR A 269 5.95 6.79 -20.56
C THR A 269 7.07 7.60 -21.21
N GLN A 270 6.79 8.26 -22.34
CA GLN A 270 7.77 9.15 -22.95
C GLN A 270 8.18 10.32 -22.02
N SER A 271 7.28 10.78 -21.15
CA SER A 271 7.51 11.89 -20.23
C SER A 271 8.24 11.49 -18.94
N THR A 272 8.23 10.22 -18.54
CA THR A 272 8.97 9.69 -17.38
C THR A 272 10.31 9.05 -17.75
N LEU A 273 10.46 8.56 -18.99
CA LEU A 273 11.65 7.84 -19.44
C LEU A 273 12.95 8.62 -19.25
N SER A 274 12.96 9.93 -19.53
CA SER A 274 14.14 10.79 -19.31
C SER A 274 14.56 10.82 -17.84
N THR A 275 13.62 11.10 -16.94
CA THR A 275 13.81 11.09 -15.48
C THR A 275 14.30 9.72 -14.98
N ILE A 276 13.71 8.62 -15.47
CA ILE A 276 14.14 7.24 -15.16
C ILE A 276 15.61 7.03 -15.58
N LEU A 277 15.99 7.44 -16.79
CA LEU A 277 17.35 7.31 -17.32
C LEU A 277 18.41 8.11 -16.55
N THR A 278 18.03 9.16 -15.82
CA THR A 278 18.98 9.86 -14.92
C THR A 278 19.41 8.98 -13.73
N ARG A 279 18.58 8.03 -13.30
CA ARG A 279 18.85 7.21 -12.10
C ARG A 279 19.93 6.15 -12.29
N LYS A 280 20.43 5.97 -13.51
CA LYS A 280 21.64 5.18 -13.80
C LYS A 280 22.86 5.67 -13.01
N ASP A 281 22.91 6.97 -12.71
CA ASP A 281 24.01 7.64 -12.01
C ASP A 281 23.64 8.07 -10.58
N ASP A 282 22.58 7.49 -9.97
CA ASP A 282 22.19 7.82 -8.58
C ASP A 282 23.35 7.50 -7.61
N LYS A 283 23.57 8.38 -6.62
CA LYS A 283 24.63 8.23 -5.62
C LYS A 283 24.54 6.89 -4.88
N ILE A 284 23.34 6.37 -4.65
CA ILE A 284 23.10 5.16 -3.85
C ILE A 284 22.92 3.92 -4.72
N ALA A 285 23.74 2.89 -4.46
CA ALA A 285 23.78 1.64 -5.21
C ALA A 285 22.43 0.88 -5.27
N THR A 286 21.56 1.00 -4.26
CA THR A 286 20.23 0.37 -4.28
C THR A 286 19.31 0.97 -5.33
N VAL A 287 19.41 2.28 -5.59
CA VAL A 287 18.63 2.96 -6.63
C VAL A 287 19.16 2.56 -8.01
N ARG A 288 20.48 2.53 -8.21
CA ARG A 288 21.09 2.06 -9.47
C ARG A 288 20.76 0.60 -9.77
N LYS A 289 20.79 -0.31 -8.78
CA LYS A 289 20.34 -1.70 -8.93
C LYS A 289 18.88 -1.80 -9.39
N GLU A 290 17.99 -1.02 -8.80
CA GLU A 290 16.58 -1.01 -9.20
C GLU A 290 16.40 -0.38 -10.60
N PHE A 291 17.18 0.64 -10.96
CA PHE A 291 17.21 1.19 -12.33
C PHE A 291 17.46 0.11 -13.38
N TYR A 292 18.51 -0.70 -13.23
CA TYR A 292 18.79 -1.77 -14.20
C TYR A 292 17.69 -2.85 -14.24
N LYS A 293 17.06 -3.14 -13.09
CA LYS A 293 15.90 -4.06 -12.98
C LYS A 293 14.59 -3.50 -13.57
N VAL A 294 14.44 -2.18 -13.66
CA VAL A 294 13.32 -1.52 -14.34
C VAL A 294 13.59 -1.48 -15.84
N VAL A 295 14.79 -1.05 -16.25
CA VAL A 295 15.22 -1.03 -17.65
C VAL A 295 15.15 -2.42 -18.30
N SER A 296 15.44 -3.50 -17.56
CA SER A 296 15.32 -4.87 -18.07
C SER A 296 13.93 -5.25 -18.59
N LYS A 297 12.89 -4.54 -18.14
CA LYS A 297 11.48 -4.82 -18.47
C LYS A 297 10.97 -3.91 -19.60
N ILE A 298 11.74 -2.89 -19.97
CA ILE A 298 11.36 -1.93 -21.02
C ILE A 298 11.83 -2.47 -22.36
N LYS A 299 10.91 -2.58 -23.33
CA LYS A 299 11.24 -3.03 -24.71
C LYS A 299 12.31 -2.12 -25.32
N LEU A 300 13.37 -2.71 -25.89
CA LEU A 300 14.54 -1.97 -26.43
C LEU A 300 14.17 -0.85 -27.42
N VAL A 301 13.09 -1.03 -28.20
CA VAL A 301 12.55 -0.04 -29.15
C VAL A 301 12.19 1.31 -28.50
N ARG A 302 11.93 1.36 -27.18
CA ARG A 302 11.67 2.60 -26.43
C ARG A 302 12.92 3.45 -26.19
N PHE A 303 14.11 2.91 -26.41
CA PHE A 303 15.39 3.62 -26.22
C PHE A 303 16.07 3.91 -27.55
N THR A 304 16.65 5.10 -27.68
CA THR A 304 17.55 5.46 -28.79
C THR A 304 18.87 4.69 -28.70
N LEU A 305 19.60 4.55 -29.81
CA LEU A 305 20.90 3.87 -29.84
C LEU A 305 21.91 4.51 -28.86
N LYS A 306 21.88 5.84 -28.70
CA LYS A 306 22.72 6.56 -27.73
C LYS A 306 22.38 6.19 -26.28
N GLN A 307 21.11 6.26 -25.88
CA GLN A 307 20.66 5.89 -24.53
C GLN A 307 21.03 4.44 -24.22
N ARG A 308 20.78 3.54 -25.17
CA ARG A 308 21.20 2.14 -25.15
C ARG A 308 22.69 2.00 -24.83
N GLN A 309 23.57 2.65 -25.58
CA GLN A 309 25.03 2.60 -25.36
C GLN A 309 25.44 3.16 -23.99
N GLU A 310 24.82 4.24 -23.53
CA GLU A 310 25.09 4.85 -22.22
C GLU A 310 24.72 3.93 -21.05
N ILE A 311 23.56 3.27 -21.11
CA ILE A 311 23.11 2.29 -20.09
C ILE A 311 24.13 1.16 -19.95
N VAL A 312 24.56 0.57 -21.07
CA VAL A 312 25.54 -0.53 -21.11
C VAL A 312 26.89 -0.06 -20.56
N ARG A 313 27.43 1.06 -21.06
CA ARG A 313 28.73 1.60 -20.65
C ARG A 313 28.76 1.99 -19.16
N SER A 314 27.70 2.60 -18.64
CA SER A 314 27.59 2.91 -17.21
C SER A 314 27.52 1.63 -16.37
N GLY A 315 26.71 0.66 -16.80
CA GLY A 315 26.51 -0.60 -16.09
C GLY A 315 27.76 -1.45 -15.95
N PHE A 316 28.60 -1.51 -17.00
CA PHE A 316 29.89 -2.22 -16.95
C PHE A 316 30.90 -1.56 -16.00
N ARG A 317 30.77 -0.25 -15.75
CA ARG A 317 31.61 0.50 -14.80
C ARG A 317 31.07 0.43 -13.37
N ASP A 318 29.77 0.17 -13.18
CA ASP A 318 29.14 0.09 -11.87
C ASP A 318 29.46 -1.23 -11.14
N ARG A 319 30.46 -1.15 -10.25
CA ARG A 319 30.88 -2.23 -9.34
C ARG A 319 29.74 -2.84 -8.52
N SER A 320 28.65 -2.10 -8.30
CA SER A 320 27.52 -2.56 -7.48
C SER A 320 26.50 -3.38 -8.26
N VAL A 321 26.42 -3.23 -9.58
CA VAL A 321 25.43 -3.88 -10.46
C VAL A 321 26.00 -5.20 -11.01
N GLY A 322 27.25 -5.17 -11.47
CA GLY A 322 27.99 -6.37 -11.91
C GLY A 322 27.53 -6.94 -13.26
N LYS A 323 28.45 -7.65 -13.93
CA LYS A 323 28.26 -8.17 -15.30
C LYS A 323 27.01 -9.07 -15.45
N ASN A 324 26.63 -9.81 -14.40
CA ASN A 324 25.52 -10.76 -14.43
C ASN A 324 24.13 -10.09 -14.53
N VAL A 325 23.99 -8.85 -14.05
CA VAL A 325 22.73 -8.10 -14.25
C VAL A 325 22.61 -7.66 -15.70
N LEU A 326 23.71 -7.20 -16.32
CA LEU A 326 23.75 -6.80 -17.73
C LEU A 326 23.46 -7.97 -18.69
N ALA A 327 23.95 -9.18 -18.37
CA ALA A 327 23.62 -10.38 -19.15
C ALA A 327 22.12 -10.75 -19.08
N ARG A 328 21.45 -10.48 -17.94
CA ARG A 328 20.02 -10.81 -17.74
C ARG A 328 19.06 -9.82 -18.39
N ILE A 329 19.48 -8.60 -18.69
CA ILE A 329 18.64 -7.57 -19.31
C ILE A 329 18.61 -7.66 -20.84
N GLY A 330 19.00 -8.81 -21.41
CA GLY A 330 19.09 -9.04 -22.86
C GLY A 330 20.25 -8.32 -23.54
N LEU A 331 21.06 -7.55 -22.81
CA LEU A 331 22.20 -6.80 -23.33
C LEU A 331 23.42 -7.71 -23.47
N LYS A 332 23.32 -8.70 -24.37
CA LYS A 332 24.48 -9.39 -24.92
C LYS A 332 25.29 -8.38 -25.72
N GLU A 333 26.56 -8.24 -25.38
CA GLU A 333 27.53 -7.34 -26.02
C GLU A 333 27.55 -7.51 -27.55
N SER A 334 27.35 -8.75 -28.02
CA SER A 334 27.29 -9.14 -29.44
C SER A 334 26.10 -8.60 -30.24
N GLU A 335 24.94 -8.33 -29.62
CA GLU A 335 23.74 -7.82 -30.33
C GLU A 335 23.76 -6.29 -30.50
N PHE A 336 24.66 -5.62 -29.77
CA PHE A 336 24.69 -4.17 -29.63
C PHE A 336 25.68 -3.46 -30.55
N LEU A 337 26.72 -4.16 -30.97
CA LEU A 337 27.73 -3.68 -31.93
C LEU A 337 27.37 -4.00 -33.38
N THR A 338 26.32 -4.82 -33.61
CA THR A 338 25.95 -5.34 -34.93
C THR A 338 24.61 -4.79 -35.46
N LYS A 339 23.58 -4.64 -34.63
CA LYS A 339 22.29 -4.02 -35.04
C LYS A 339 22.32 -2.49 -34.95
N GLY A 340 23.32 -1.91 -35.61
CA GLY A 340 23.52 -0.48 -35.80
C GLY A 340 23.97 -0.09 -37.22
N GLN A 341 24.32 -1.07 -38.07
CA GLN A 341 24.38 -0.90 -39.52
C GLN A 341 22.97 -1.13 -40.08
N ILE A 342 22.20 -0.06 -40.15
CA ILE A 342 21.28 0.14 -41.27
C ILE A 342 22.02 1.17 -42.13
N ASP A 343 22.34 0.79 -43.36
CA ASP A 343 23.12 1.61 -44.27
C ASP A 343 22.39 2.93 -44.58
N ASP A 344 23.16 3.99 -44.82
CA ASP A 344 22.64 5.23 -45.39
C ASP A 344 22.21 4.98 -46.85
N VAL A 345 20.90 4.77 -47.07
CA VAL A 345 20.21 4.85 -48.37
C VAL A 345 18.81 5.45 -48.20
#